data_AF-A0A6B3UHB1-F1
#
_entry.id   AF-A0A6B3UHB1-F1
#
_cell.length_a   1.000
_cell.length_b   1.000
_cell.length_c   1.000
_cell.angle_alpha   90.00
_cell.angle_beta   90.00
_cell.angle_gamma   90.00
#
_symmetry.space_group_name_H-M   'P 1'
#
loop_
_entity.id
_entity.type
_entity.pdbx_description
1 polymer ?
#
loop_
_entity_poly.entity_id
_entity_poly.type
_entity_poly.pdbx_seq_one_letter_code
_entity_poly.pdbx_strand_id
1 'polypeptide(L)'
;MRIRLTAAVAAAGVWLAVGSSAVAQTADPTCLELTERLRGQDFVGADRYGRVDYFYRLWIADRATEARRLPGPEGLRENTIERLGVTCAASPREALQFLVRTFAADGDLDGARQAAQRQVEIAANSGALENARRDLAMVLVARGDEAGALVEMRRVRAELSDPALLMDAYEWGAAGSMIFGYGSPTQLALLEGAARNGRLRLTQPRQSWETPEVDLAQALSELGERRRNRGEGDKAVGAYAEATALLAARAEELRRKRPFGWETELTGVEDLLSEAYTGLTESAAAKGDRAQTVKAAEAGVALFAGQKFAAPGSGIAGQIASRRFSGDATARPAAKRLERTADALLVVDEAGFAARLYEAEANIFAEDPSRVADLGRAYTRLASARRMQGDLAGAGEAVELAGKALAYGVSGERRSVGPSSFSSERAALLLEKAQISAAQGDRDGACRMLDEATGLLPRPNDWPEDKKVAQGVAAVRASVCPTS
;
A
#
# COMPACT_ATOMS: atom_id res chain seq x y z
N MET A 1 20.97 68.08 -20.98
CA MET A 1 20.79 66.75 -21.61
C MET A 1 19.98 65.86 -20.65
N ARG A 2 18.66 66.05 -20.68
CA ARG A 2 17.63 65.25 -19.98
C ARG A 2 16.53 65.00 -21.01
N ILE A 3 15.77 63.92 -20.80
CA ILE A 3 14.61 63.47 -21.59
C ILE A 3 14.97 62.42 -22.67
N ARG A 4 15.28 61.21 -22.19
CA ARG A 4 14.88 59.92 -22.76
C ARG A 4 14.45 59.07 -21.58
N LEU A 5 13.21 58.56 -21.60
CA LEU A 5 12.56 57.57 -20.71
C LEU A 5 11.15 58.07 -20.37
N THR A 6 10.23 57.95 -21.32
CA THR A 6 8.78 58.07 -21.04
C THR A 6 7.95 57.44 -22.15
N ALA A 7 8.42 57.46 -23.41
CA ALA A 7 7.67 56.87 -24.52
C ALA A 7 7.77 55.33 -24.65
N ALA A 8 8.88 54.70 -24.24
CA ALA A 8 9.07 53.25 -24.40
C ALA A 8 8.36 52.41 -23.32
N VAL A 9 8.13 52.97 -22.12
CA VAL A 9 7.41 52.27 -21.03
C VAL A 9 5.89 52.33 -21.26
N ALA A 10 5.39 53.39 -21.90
CA ALA A 10 3.97 53.50 -22.26
C ALA A 10 3.57 52.51 -23.38
N ALA A 11 4.44 52.23 -24.35
CA ALA A 11 4.14 51.28 -25.43
C ALA A 11 4.16 49.80 -24.97
N ALA A 12 5.03 49.45 -24.00
CA ALA A 12 5.06 48.11 -23.41
C ALA A 12 3.91 47.88 -22.41
N GLY A 13 3.52 48.91 -21.65
CA GLY A 13 2.35 48.85 -20.75
C GLY A 13 1.01 48.73 -21.49
N VAL A 14 0.89 49.32 -22.68
CA VAL A 14 -0.32 49.21 -23.51
C VAL A 14 -0.42 47.85 -24.20
N TRP A 15 0.68 47.19 -24.60
CA TRP A 15 0.63 45.82 -25.12
C TRP A 15 0.30 44.76 -24.06
N LEU A 16 0.74 44.95 -22.81
CA LEU A 16 0.35 44.08 -21.69
C LEU A 16 -1.10 44.31 -21.23
N ALA A 17 -1.64 45.53 -21.34
CA ALA A 17 -3.03 45.84 -21.00
C ALA A 17 -4.05 45.49 -22.12
N VAL A 18 -3.65 45.56 -23.39
CA VAL A 18 -4.51 45.21 -24.54
C VAL A 18 -4.46 43.70 -24.81
N GLY A 19 -3.36 43.01 -24.49
CA GLY A 19 -3.28 41.54 -24.53
C GLY A 19 -4.04 40.86 -23.38
N SER A 20 -4.02 41.43 -22.18
CA SER A 20 -4.75 40.88 -21.02
C SER A 20 -6.27 41.00 -21.14
N SER A 21 -6.80 42.05 -21.81
CA SER A 21 -8.25 42.20 -22.00
C SER A 21 -8.82 41.28 -23.10
N ALA A 22 -8.05 40.97 -24.15
CA ALA A 22 -8.49 40.01 -25.19
C ALA A 22 -8.33 38.54 -24.75
N VAL A 23 -7.29 38.22 -24.00
CA VAL A 23 -7.08 36.87 -23.40
C VAL A 23 -8.10 36.61 -22.29
N ALA A 24 -8.48 37.62 -21.50
CA ALA A 24 -9.53 37.48 -20.48
C ALA A 24 -10.94 37.27 -21.07
N GLN A 25 -11.21 37.72 -22.31
CA GLN A 25 -12.53 37.53 -22.95
C GLN A 25 -12.78 36.11 -23.46
N THR A 26 -11.74 35.28 -23.58
CA THR A 26 -11.83 33.88 -24.05
C THR A 26 -11.55 32.85 -22.95
N ALA A 27 -11.13 33.31 -21.78
CA ALA A 27 -10.84 32.46 -20.64
C ALA A 27 -12.10 31.91 -19.99
N ASP A 28 -12.03 30.66 -19.51
CA ASP A 28 -13.13 30.06 -18.77
C ASP A 28 -13.36 30.82 -17.45
N PRO A 29 -14.55 31.43 -17.23
CA PRO A 29 -14.79 32.28 -16.06
C PRO A 29 -14.66 31.53 -14.74
N THR A 30 -15.07 30.26 -14.71
CA THR A 30 -14.96 29.40 -13.53
C THR A 30 -13.51 29.04 -13.24
N CYS A 31 -12.69 28.76 -14.26
CA CYS A 31 -11.25 28.54 -14.10
C CYS A 31 -10.54 29.78 -13.53
N LEU A 32 -10.88 30.98 -14.01
CA LEU A 32 -10.33 32.23 -13.49
C LEU A 32 -10.75 32.50 -12.04
N GLU A 33 -12.03 32.34 -11.72
CA GLU A 33 -12.56 32.49 -10.36
C GLU A 33 -11.86 31.54 -9.37
N LEU A 34 -11.70 30.27 -9.75
CA LEU A 34 -11.03 29.27 -8.95
C LEU A 34 -9.52 29.56 -8.79
N THR A 35 -8.87 30.10 -9.83
CA THR A 35 -7.47 30.53 -9.74
C THR A 35 -7.30 31.70 -8.74
N GLU A 36 -8.24 32.65 -8.74
CA GLU A 36 -8.26 33.75 -7.76
C GLU A 36 -8.58 33.25 -6.34
N ARG A 37 -9.46 32.27 -6.19
CA ARG A 37 -9.73 31.62 -4.89
C ARG A 37 -8.47 30.98 -4.30
N LEU A 38 -7.64 30.34 -5.13
CA LEU A 38 -6.35 29.78 -4.71
C LEU A 38 -5.36 30.88 -4.26
N ARG A 39 -5.46 32.09 -4.83
CA ARG A 39 -4.66 33.26 -4.39
C ARG A 39 -5.01 33.71 -2.98
N GLY A 40 -6.24 33.48 -2.52
CA GLY A 40 -6.72 33.88 -1.19
C GLY A 40 -6.54 32.85 -0.08
N GLN A 41 -6.05 31.63 -0.36
CA GLN A 41 -5.92 30.56 0.65
C GLN A 41 -4.53 30.49 1.29
N ASP A 42 -4.44 30.32 2.60
CA ASP A 42 -3.17 29.94 3.23
C ASP A 42 -2.98 28.42 3.08
N PHE A 43 -1.85 28.00 2.51
CA PHE A 43 -1.49 26.58 2.40
C PHE A 43 -1.17 26.01 3.79
N VAL A 44 -2.20 25.65 4.56
CA VAL A 44 -2.06 25.05 5.89
C VAL A 44 -2.24 23.54 5.77
N GLY A 45 -1.22 22.81 5.31
CA GLY A 45 -1.38 21.34 5.22
C GLY A 45 -0.33 20.53 4.49
N ALA A 46 0.97 20.82 4.60
CA ALA A 46 1.99 19.95 4.00
C ALA A 46 2.16 18.58 4.70
N ASP A 47 1.67 18.42 5.95
CA ASP A 47 2.12 17.34 6.84
C ASP A 47 1.30 16.05 6.81
N ARG A 48 0.11 16.00 6.18
CA ARG A 48 -0.71 14.77 6.17
C ARG A 48 -0.59 13.90 4.93
N TYR A 49 -0.10 14.43 3.80
CA TYR A 49 -0.02 13.64 2.56
C TYR A 49 1.24 13.77 1.72
N GLY A 50 2.18 14.69 1.99
CA GLY A 50 3.50 14.75 1.32
C GLY A 50 3.53 14.78 -0.22
N ARG A 51 2.37 14.80 -0.89
CA ARG A 51 2.20 14.62 -2.34
C ARG A 51 2.05 15.94 -3.10
N VAL A 52 1.66 17.02 -2.43
CA VAL A 52 1.46 18.34 -3.06
C VAL A 52 2.78 18.92 -3.56
N ASP A 53 3.84 18.84 -2.74
CA ASP A 53 5.19 19.30 -3.10
C ASP A 53 5.82 18.42 -4.21
N TYR A 54 5.46 17.13 -4.27
CA TYR A 54 5.91 16.21 -5.34
C TYR A 54 5.22 16.49 -6.68
N PHE A 55 3.90 16.76 -6.69
CA PHE A 55 3.16 17.12 -7.90
C PHE A 55 3.52 18.53 -8.41
N TYR A 56 3.74 19.50 -7.52
CA TYR A 56 4.24 20.84 -7.88
C TYR A 56 5.62 20.75 -8.55
N ARG A 57 6.52 19.92 -8.02
CA ARG A 57 7.87 19.72 -8.59
C ARG A 57 7.84 18.96 -9.92
N LEU A 58 6.94 17.98 -10.10
CA LEU A 58 6.78 17.25 -11.36
C LEU A 58 6.19 18.11 -12.49
N TRP A 59 5.18 18.94 -12.20
CA TRP A 59 4.58 19.84 -13.21
C TRP A 59 5.56 20.94 -13.66
N ILE A 60 6.43 21.41 -12.77
CA ILE A 60 7.53 22.34 -13.10
C ILE A 60 8.67 21.62 -13.82
N ALA A 61 8.98 20.37 -13.46
CA ALA A 61 10.06 19.59 -14.06
C ALA A 61 9.75 19.10 -15.48
N ASP A 62 8.48 18.85 -15.81
CA ASP A 62 8.06 18.45 -17.17
C ASP A 62 8.22 19.59 -18.21
N ARG A 63 8.52 20.82 -17.76
CA ARG A 63 8.88 21.97 -18.62
C ARG A 63 10.23 22.58 -18.26
N ALA A 64 11.19 21.73 -17.90
CA ALA A 64 12.53 22.11 -17.42
C ALA A 64 13.42 22.75 -18.50
N THR A 65 13.34 24.08 -18.60
CA THR A 65 14.51 24.93 -18.92
C THR A 65 14.71 26.09 -17.94
N GLU A 66 13.76 26.36 -17.04
CA GLU A 66 13.79 27.53 -16.12
C GLU A 66 14.01 27.21 -14.63
N ALA A 67 14.04 25.94 -14.23
CA ALA A 67 14.03 25.53 -12.82
C ALA A 67 15.27 25.93 -11.99
N ARG A 68 16.33 26.50 -12.59
CA ARG A 68 17.56 26.89 -11.88
C ARG A 68 17.55 28.33 -11.33
N ARG A 69 16.46 29.09 -11.46
CA ARG A 69 16.36 30.50 -11.00
C ARG A 69 15.04 30.85 -10.31
N LEU A 70 14.45 29.93 -9.55
CA LEU A 70 13.16 30.21 -8.92
C LEU A 70 13.32 30.90 -7.54
N PRO A 71 12.47 31.90 -7.23
CA PRO A 71 12.43 32.57 -5.92
C PRO A 71 11.93 31.62 -4.81
N GLY A 72 11.94 32.08 -3.56
CA GLY A 72 11.41 31.33 -2.41
C GLY A 72 9.94 30.90 -2.58
N PRO A 73 9.38 30.12 -1.64
CA PRO A 73 8.07 29.47 -1.75
C PRO A 73 6.92 30.40 -2.17
N GLU A 74 6.93 31.64 -1.69
CA GLU A 74 5.94 32.68 -2.04
C GLU A 74 6.05 33.15 -3.49
N GLY A 75 7.25 33.33 -4.01
CA GLY A 75 7.45 33.73 -5.41
C GLY A 75 7.15 32.60 -6.41
N LEU A 76 7.30 31.34 -5.99
CA LEU A 76 6.84 30.17 -6.76
C LEU A 76 5.31 30.13 -6.85
N ARG A 77 4.63 30.50 -5.76
CA ARG A 77 3.17 30.56 -5.68
C ARG A 77 2.60 31.63 -6.62
N GLU A 78 3.08 32.86 -6.54
CA GLU A 78 2.60 33.95 -7.39
C GLU A 78 2.79 33.66 -8.88
N ASN A 79 3.97 33.14 -9.26
CA ASN A 79 4.27 32.76 -10.65
C ASN A 79 3.35 31.63 -11.14
N THR A 80 3.02 30.66 -10.28
CA THR A 80 2.10 29.57 -10.63
C THR A 80 0.67 30.09 -10.85
N ILE A 81 0.19 31.00 -10.00
CA ILE A 81 -1.15 31.59 -10.13
C ILE A 81 -1.24 32.46 -11.39
N GLU A 82 -0.22 33.27 -11.70
CA GLU A 82 -0.18 34.04 -12.95
C GLU A 82 -0.15 33.12 -14.19
N ARG A 83 0.63 32.04 -14.15
CA ARG A 83 0.66 31.04 -15.23
C ARG A 83 -0.66 30.28 -15.37
N LEU A 84 -1.37 30.01 -14.27
CA LEU A 84 -2.70 29.41 -14.32
C LEU A 84 -3.72 30.34 -14.96
N GLY A 85 -3.67 31.65 -14.70
CA GLY A 85 -4.51 32.62 -15.40
C GLY A 85 -4.33 32.60 -16.93
N VAL A 86 -3.08 32.50 -17.39
CA VAL A 86 -2.77 32.35 -18.83
C VAL A 86 -3.22 30.99 -19.37
N THR A 87 -3.06 29.92 -18.58
CA THR A 87 -3.45 28.55 -18.96
C THR A 87 -4.98 28.38 -18.99
N CYS A 88 -5.73 29.07 -18.12
CA CYS A 88 -7.20 29.09 -18.15
C CYS A 88 -7.74 29.68 -19.47
N ALA A 89 -6.97 30.55 -20.14
CA ALA A 89 -7.32 31.08 -21.45
C ALA A 89 -6.89 30.17 -22.61
N ALA A 90 -5.69 29.58 -22.51
CA ALA A 90 -5.11 28.78 -23.59
C ALA A 90 -5.56 27.31 -23.60
N SER A 91 -5.73 26.71 -22.42
CA SER A 91 -6.02 25.30 -22.18
C SER A 91 -6.80 25.13 -20.86
N PRO A 92 -8.07 25.59 -20.80
CA PRO A 92 -8.86 25.59 -19.57
C PRO A 92 -8.99 24.21 -18.93
N ARG A 93 -9.00 23.14 -19.74
CA ARG A 93 -9.05 21.76 -19.25
C ARG A 93 -7.83 21.39 -18.41
N GLU A 94 -6.62 21.71 -18.87
CA GLU A 94 -5.38 21.38 -18.14
C GLU A 94 -5.26 22.22 -16.87
N ALA A 95 -5.66 23.50 -16.94
CA ALA A 95 -5.72 24.37 -15.77
C ALA A 95 -6.72 23.86 -14.72
N LEU A 96 -7.92 23.44 -15.14
CA LEU A 96 -8.91 22.87 -14.24
C LEU A 96 -8.45 21.54 -13.62
N GLN A 97 -7.81 20.65 -14.39
CA GLN A 97 -7.25 19.41 -13.85
C GLN A 97 -6.20 19.68 -12.77
N PHE A 98 -5.35 20.68 -12.97
CA PHE A 98 -4.40 21.12 -11.95
C PHE A 98 -5.12 21.65 -10.71
N LEU A 99 -6.11 22.54 -10.89
CA LEU A 99 -6.90 23.11 -9.79
C LEU A 99 -7.64 22.04 -8.97
N VAL A 100 -8.20 21.00 -9.63
CA VAL A 100 -8.83 19.85 -8.93
C VAL A 100 -7.86 19.21 -7.94
N ARG A 101 -6.65 18.89 -8.41
CA ARG A 101 -5.64 18.21 -7.59
C ARG A 101 -5.13 19.09 -6.46
N THR A 102 -4.90 20.37 -6.74
CA THR A 102 -4.40 21.33 -5.75
C THR A 102 -5.42 21.59 -4.64
N PHE A 103 -6.68 21.87 -4.99
CA PHE A 103 -7.72 22.04 -3.97
C PHE A 103 -7.99 20.76 -3.16
N ALA A 104 -7.96 19.58 -3.80
CA ALA A 104 -8.13 18.32 -3.09
C ALA A 104 -6.98 18.05 -2.10
N ALA A 105 -5.76 18.40 -2.50
CA ALA A 105 -4.57 18.33 -1.67
C ALA A 105 -4.63 19.26 -0.45
N ASP A 106 -5.15 20.47 -0.63
CA ASP A 106 -5.32 21.46 0.44
C ASP A 106 -6.55 21.22 1.33
N GLY A 107 -7.36 20.21 0.99
CA GLY A 107 -8.59 19.87 1.71
C GLY A 107 -9.79 20.73 1.35
N ASP A 108 -9.68 21.66 0.38
CA ASP A 108 -10.81 22.41 -0.17
C ASP A 108 -11.59 21.56 -1.20
N LEU A 109 -12.34 20.59 -0.68
CA LEU A 109 -13.09 19.66 -1.51
C LEU A 109 -14.27 20.32 -2.25
N ASP A 110 -14.71 21.51 -1.83
CA ASP A 110 -15.71 22.30 -2.55
C ASP A 110 -15.11 22.95 -3.80
N GLY A 111 -13.93 23.58 -3.66
CA GLY A 111 -13.17 24.12 -4.79
C GLY A 111 -12.77 23.03 -5.78
N ALA A 112 -12.31 21.88 -5.28
CA ALA A 112 -11.97 20.73 -6.12
C ALA A 112 -13.19 20.21 -6.90
N ARG A 113 -14.39 20.19 -6.29
CA ARG A 113 -15.60 19.69 -6.94
C ARG A 113 -16.05 20.63 -8.05
N GLN A 114 -16.03 21.94 -7.79
CA GLN A 114 -16.37 22.96 -8.79
C GLN A 114 -15.43 22.88 -9.99
N ALA A 115 -14.12 22.76 -9.74
CA ALA A 115 -13.13 22.59 -10.79
C ALA A 115 -13.40 21.33 -11.63
N ALA A 116 -13.68 20.19 -10.99
CA ALA A 116 -13.92 18.92 -11.67
C ALA A 116 -15.25 18.90 -12.44
N GLN A 117 -16.31 19.50 -11.90
CA GLN A 117 -17.59 19.65 -12.61
C GLN A 117 -17.42 20.47 -13.88
N ARG A 118 -16.70 21.58 -13.79
CA ARG A 118 -16.41 22.41 -14.96
C ARG A 118 -15.55 21.69 -15.99
N GLN A 119 -14.58 20.91 -15.53
CA GLN A 119 -13.76 20.06 -16.39
C GLN A 119 -14.63 19.07 -17.19
N VAL A 120 -15.64 18.45 -16.55
CA VAL A 120 -16.60 17.54 -17.22
C VAL A 120 -17.44 18.27 -18.27
N GLU A 121 -17.94 19.47 -17.93
CA GLU A 121 -18.75 20.28 -18.85
C GLU A 121 -17.97 20.66 -20.12
N ILE A 122 -16.70 21.09 -19.96
CA ILE A 122 -15.83 21.44 -21.08
C ILE A 122 -15.46 20.20 -21.90
N ALA A 123 -15.27 19.06 -21.23
CA ALA A 123 -14.85 17.83 -21.87
C ALA A 123 -15.99 17.06 -22.57
N ALA A 124 -17.25 17.49 -22.44
CA ALA A 124 -18.46 16.76 -22.84
C ALA A 124 -18.48 16.22 -24.29
N ASN A 125 -17.71 16.82 -25.21
CA ASN A 125 -17.62 16.41 -26.61
C ASN A 125 -16.18 16.02 -27.02
N SER A 126 -15.34 15.65 -26.07
CA SER A 126 -13.92 15.34 -26.29
C SER A 126 -13.57 13.94 -25.81
N GLY A 127 -12.50 13.36 -26.37
CA GLY A 127 -11.91 12.11 -25.86
C GLY A 127 -11.31 12.22 -24.45
N ALA A 128 -11.49 13.35 -23.75
CA ALA A 128 -11.04 13.56 -22.38
C ALA A 128 -12.18 13.66 -21.37
N LEU A 129 -13.43 13.43 -21.79
CA LEU A 129 -14.59 13.37 -20.89
C LEU A 129 -14.41 12.33 -19.79
N GLU A 130 -13.81 11.19 -20.14
CA GLU A 130 -13.49 10.12 -19.19
C GLU A 130 -12.62 10.61 -18.04
N ASN A 131 -11.46 11.21 -18.33
CA ASN A 131 -10.53 11.73 -17.33
C ASN A 131 -11.18 12.81 -16.46
N ALA A 132 -12.01 13.66 -17.04
CA ALA A 132 -12.74 14.69 -16.28
C ALA A 132 -13.77 14.08 -15.32
N ARG A 133 -14.54 13.09 -15.78
CA ARG A 133 -15.50 12.36 -14.92
C ARG A 133 -14.79 11.55 -13.83
N ARG A 134 -13.59 11.04 -14.13
CA ARG A 134 -12.70 10.39 -13.15
C ARG A 134 -12.33 11.34 -12.04
N ASP A 135 -11.75 12.48 -12.40
CA ASP A 135 -11.34 13.53 -11.46
C ASP A 135 -12.53 13.96 -10.57
N LEU A 136 -13.73 14.13 -11.16
CA LEU A 136 -14.95 14.44 -10.42
C LEU A 136 -15.36 13.33 -9.44
N ALA A 137 -15.34 12.07 -9.86
CA ALA A 137 -15.68 10.97 -8.97
C ALA A 137 -14.72 10.87 -7.79
N MET A 138 -13.41 11.07 -7.99
CA MET A 138 -12.44 11.07 -6.88
C MET A 138 -12.79 12.14 -5.84
N VAL A 139 -13.12 13.35 -6.29
CA VAL A 139 -13.50 14.46 -5.40
C VAL A 139 -14.81 14.16 -4.68
N LEU A 140 -15.80 13.60 -5.36
CA LEU A 140 -17.09 13.25 -4.74
C LEU A 140 -16.91 12.26 -3.58
N VAL A 141 -16.01 11.29 -3.70
CA VAL A 141 -15.77 10.37 -2.57
C VAL A 141 -14.92 10.98 -1.47
N ALA A 142 -13.93 11.81 -1.80
CA ALA A 142 -13.21 12.57 -0.76
C ALA A 142 -14.19 13.36 0.13
N ARG A 143 -15.34 13.77 -0.43
CA ARG A 143 -16.45 14.43 0.27
C ARG A 143 -17.45 13.50 0.95
N GLY A 144 -17.31 12.19 0.81
CA GLY A 144 -18.26 11.18 1.29
C GLY A 144 -19.50 10.99 0.41
N ASP A 145 -19.56 11.58 -0.79
CA ASP A 145 -20.64 11.35 -1.76
C ASP A 145 -20.35 10.13 -2.65
N GLU A 146 -20.38 8.95 -2.02
CA GLU A 146 -20.11 7.68 -2.71
C GLU A 146 -21.15 7.38 -3.81
N ALA A 147 -22.40 7.80 -3.61
CA ALA A 147 -23.49 7.59 -4.56
C ALA A 147 -23.30 8.44 -5.82
N GLY A 148 -22.96 9.72 -5.65
CA GLY A 148 -22.63 10.63 -6.76
C GLY A 148 -21.41 10.16 -7.54
N ALA A 149 -20.36 9.73 -6.83
CA ALA A 149 -19.18 9.15 -7.47
C ALA A 149 -19.56 7.94 -8.33
N LEU A 150 -20.34 6.99 -7.80
CA LEU A 150 -20.79 5.81 -8.54
C LEU A 150 -21.60 6.16 -9.80
N VAL A 151 -22.41 7.22 -9.77
CA VAL A 151 -23.14 7.70 -10.97
C VAL A 151 -22.16 8.14 -12.04
N GLU A 152 -21.15 8.93 -11.71
CA GLU A 152 -20.11 9.36 -12.66
C GLU A 152 -19.33 8.15 -13.19
N MET A 153 -19.01 7.18 -12.36
CA MET A 153 -18.33 5.95 -12.78
C MET A 153 -19.17 5.11 -13.74
N ARG A 154 -20.49 5.04 -13.53
CA ARG A 154 -21.40 4.37 -14.45
C ARG A 154 -21.49 5.09 -15.80
N ARG A 155 -21.39 6.44 -15.80
CA ARG A 155 -21.39 7.24 -17.04
C ARG A 155 -20.11 7.00 -17.84
N VAL A 156 -18.95 7.01 -17.18
CA VAL A 156 -17.67 6.61 -17.79
C VAL A 156 -17.81 5.22 -18.42
N ARG A 157 -18.33 4.24 -17.65
CA ARG A 157 -18.55 2.88 -18.16
C ARG A 157 -19.50 2.79 -19.36
N ALA A 158 -20.55 3.61 -19.40
CA ALA A 158 -21.50 3.61 -20.50
C ALA A 158 -20.94 4.29 -21.77
N GLU A 159 -20.04 5.26 -21.60
CA GLU A 159 -19.35 5.97 -22.68
C GLU A 159 -18.18 5.13 -23.25
N LEU A 160 -17.59 4.25 -22.43
CA LEU A 160 -16.62 3.23 -22.82
C LEU A 160 -17.29 2.10 -23.65
N SER A 161 -17.58 2.41 -24.91
CA SER A 161 -17.97 1.43 -25.93
C SER A 161 -16.78 0.71 -26.57
N ASP A 162 -15.55 1.13 -26.24
CA ASP A 162 -14.30 0.51 -26.68
C ASP A 162 -13.63 -0.29 -25.54
N PRO A 163 -13.61 -1.63 -25.62
CA PRO A 163 -12.91 -2.50 -24.66
C PRO A 163 -11.42 -2.20 -24.46
N ALA A 164 -10.77 -1.53 -25.42
CA ALA A 164 -9.34 -1.19 -25.39
C ALA A 164 -9.01 0.02 -24.48
N LEU A 165 -9.99 0.89 -24.20
CA LEU A 165 -9.81 2.05 -23.29
C LEU A 165 -10.02 1.73 -21.81
N LEU A 166 -10.44 0.49 -21.49
CA LEU A 166 -10.54 0.01 -20.11
C LEU A 166 -9.18 -0.27 -19.44
N MET A 167 -8.07 0.18 -20.02
CA MET A 167 -6.74 0.24 -19.40
C MET A 167 -6.75 0.94 -18.03
N ASP A 168 -7.70 1.87 -17.79
CA ASP A 168 -7.82 2.50 -16.49
C ASP A 168 -8.48 1.62 -15.42
N ALA A 169 -9.03 0.43 -15.72
CA ALA A 169 -9.80 -0.38 -14.74
C ALA A 169 -9.00 -0.84 -13.52
N TYR A 170 -7.70 -1.05 -13.69
CA TYR A 170 -6.78 -1.27 -12.58
C TYR A 170 -6.51 0.02 -11.79
N GLU A 171 -6.31 1.16 -12.48
CA GLU A 171 -6.25 2.46 -11.82
C GLU A 171 -7.58 2.80 -11.12
N TRP A 172 -8.74 2.36 -11.62
CA TRP A 172 -10.07 2.50 -11.02
C TRP A 172 -10.24 1.62 -9.77
N GLY A 173 -9.58 0.47 -9.70
CA GLY A 173 -9.52 -0.42 -8.52
C GLY A 173 -8.60 0.11 -7.43
N ALA A 174 -7.37 0.50 -7.80
CA ALA A 174 -6.39 1.11 -6.91
C ALA A 174 -6.84 2.50 -6.42
N ALA A 175 -7.40 3.31 -7.32
CA ALA A 175 -8.07 4.56 -6.95
C ALA A 175 -9.30 4.23 -6.10
N GLY A 176 -10.15 3.28 -6.47
CA GLY A 176 -11.27 2.81 -5.66
C GLY A 176 -10.89 2.37 -4.23
N SER A 177 -9.68 1.83 -4.05
CA SER A 177 -9.06 1.51 -2.75
C SER A 177 -8.54 2.70 -1.96
N MET A 178 -8.12 3.79 -2.64
CA MET A 178 -7.79 5.07 -2.00
C MET A 178 -9.02 5.95 -1.75
N ILE A 179 -10.07 5.75 -2.56
CA ILE A 179 -11.22 6.62 -2.72
C ILE A 179 -12.33 6.16 -1.77
N PHE A 180 -12.81 4.93 -1.90
CA PHE A 180 -13.89 4.43 -1.05
C PHE A 180 -13.31 3.71 0.17
N GLY A 181 -13.94 3.87 1.33
CA GLY A 181 -13.52 3.17 2.55
C GLY A 181 -13.34 1.68 2.30
N TYR A 182 -12.29 1.08 2.89
CA TYR A 182 -11.95 -0.33 2.75
C TYR A 182 -13.21 -1.22 2.89
N GLY A 183 -13.58 -1.90 1.81
CA GLY A 183 -14.71 -2.84 1.79
C GLY A 183 -16.06 -2.27 1.38
N SER A 184 -16.14 -1.02 0.89
CA SER A 184 -17.40 -0.46 0.40
C SER A 184 -18.00 -1.29 -0.76
N PRO A 185 -19.34 -1.38 -0.89
CA PRO A 185 -19.98 -2.03 -2.03
C PRO A 185 -19.55 -1.45 -3.38
N THR A 186 -19.25 -0.14 -3.42
CA THR A 186 -18.82 0.56 -4.62
C THR A 186 -17.44 0.11 -5.09
N GLN A 187 -16.48 0.01 -4.16
CA GLN A 187 -15.15 -0.52 -4.44
C GLN A 187 -15.22 -1.94 -5.00
N LEU A 188 -16.05 -2.79 -4.40
CA LEU A 188 -16.23 -4.18 -4.87
C LEU A 188 -16.78 -4.21 -6.31
N ALA A 189 -17.78 -3.39 -6.61
CA ALA A 189 -18.36 -3.31 -7.95
C ALA A 189 -17.35 -2.82 -9.02
N LEU A 190 -16.44 -1.92 -8.64
CA LEU A 190 -15.36 -1.43 -9.50
C LEU A 190 -14.34 -2.55 -9.78
N LEU A 191 -13.87 -3.24 -8.74
CA LEU A 191 -12.95 -4.37 -8.88
C LEU A 191 -13.55 -5.52 -9.71
N GLU A 192 -14.84 -5.80 -9.55
CA GLU A 192 -15.53 -6.77 -10.40
C GLU A 192 -15.66 -6.28 -11.85
N GLY A 193 -15.81 -4.98 -12.07
CA GLY A 193 -15.76 -4.34 -13.39
C GLY A 193 -14.39 -4.52 -14.05
N ALA A 194 -13.32 -4.24 -13.31
CA ALA A 194 -11.94 -4.41 -13.76
C ALA A 194 -11.64 -5.87 -14.10
N ALA A 195 -12.01 -6.81 -13.23
CA ALA A 195 -11.82 -8.23 -13.50
C ALA A 195 -12.63 -8.71 -14.72
N ARG A 196 -13.84 -8.20 -14.95
CA ARG A 196 -14.60 -8.51 -16.17
C ARG A 196 -13.92 -7.96 -17.43
N ASN A 197 -13.42 -6.73 -17.39
CA ASN A 197 -12.73 -6.18 -18.54
C ASN A 197 -11.40 -6.90 -18.83
N GLY A 198 -10.60 -7.18 -17.81
CA GLY A 198 -9.35 -7.92 -17.97
C GLY A 198 -9.60 -9.26 -18.68
N ARG A 199 -10.66 -9.99 -18.30
CA ARG A 199 -11.06 -11.23 -18.99
C ARG A 199 -11.45 -11.02 -20.46
N LEU A 200 -12.13 -9.92 -20.79
CA LEU A 200 -12.45 -9.59 -22.19
C LEU A 200 -11.18 -9.31 -22.99
N ARG A 201 -10.22 -8.55 -22.44
CA ARG A 201 -8.95 -8.22 -23.11
C ARG A 201 -8.09 -9.46 -23.37
N LEU A 202 -8.16 -10.47 -22.51
CA LEU A 202 -7.49 -11.75 -22.78
C LEU A 202 -7.96 -12.44 -24.07
N THR A 203 -9.16 -12.12 -24.56
CA THR A 203 -9.74 -12.70 -25.79
C THR A 203 -9.51 -11.85 -27.04
N GLN A 204 -8.90 -10.67 -26.91
CA GLN A 204 -8.71 -9.71 -28.01
C GLN A 204 -7.29 -9.75 -28.59
N PRO A 205 -7.10 -9.28 -29.85
CA PRO A 205 -5.77 -9.09 -30.42
C PRO A 205 -4.95 -8.12 -29.55
N ARG A 206 -3.77 -8.56 -29.11
CA ARG A 206 -2.95 -7.82 -28.16
C ARG A 206 -2.06 -6.81 -28.86
N GLN A 207 -1.93 -5.61 -28.31
CA GLN A 207 -0.77 -4.78 -28.60
C GLN A 207 0.46 -5.30 -27.84
N SER A 208 1.66 -5.07 -28.36
CA SER A 208 2.88 -5.69 -27.83
C SER A 208 3.29 -5.22 -26.42
N TRP A 209 2.73 -4.10 -25.96
CA TRP A 209 3.02 -3.48 -24.66
C TRP A 209 1.94 -3.76 -23.60
N GLU A 210 0.82 -4.40 -23.96
CA GLU A 210 -0.25 -4.71 -23.03
C GLU A 210 0.04 -6.00 -22.26
N THR A 211 -0.17 -5.98 -20.94
CA THR A 211 -0.08 -7.15 -20.07
C THR A 211 -1.42 -7.44 -19.38
N PRO A 212 -2.49 -7.75 -20.13
CA PRO A 212 -3.84 -7.89 -19.57
C PRO A 212 -3.95 -8.99 -18.51
N GLU A 213 -3.07 -10.01 -18.55
CA GLU A 213 -2.95 -11.02 -17.49
C GLU A 213 -2.55 -10.42 -16.15
N VAL A 214 -1.60 -9.49 -16.15
CA VAL A 214 -1.06 -8.86 -14.94
C VAL A 214 -2.12 -7.92 -14.36
N ASP A 215 -2.73 -7.08 -15.20
CA ASP A 215 -3.79 -6.15 -14.80
C ASP A 215 -4.99 -6.91 -14.20
N LEU A 216 -5.41 -8.00 -14.86
CA LEU A 216 -6.48 -8.86 -14.38
C LEU A 216 -6.10 -9.52 -13.05
N ALA A 217 -4.90 -10.07 -12.94
CA ALA A 217 -4.47 -10.75 -11.71
C ALA A 217 -4.40 -9.79 -10.51
N GLN A 218 -3.95 -8.55 -10.72
CA GLN A 218 -3.96 -7.54 -9.66
C GLN A 218 -5.39 -7.19 -9.22
N ALA A 219 -6.30 -6.92 -10.15
CA ALA A 219 -7.70 -6.67 -9.85
C ALA A 219 -8.36 -7.85 -9.09
N LEU A 220 -8.04 -9.08 -9.49
CA LEU A 220 -8.49 -10.30 -8.80
C LEU A 220 -7.90 -10.44 -7.40
N SER A 221 -6.65 -10.04 -7.20
CA SER A 221 -5.98 -10.13 -5.90
C SER A 221 -6.58 -9.12 -4.91
N GLU A 222 -6.84 -7.89 -5.35
CA GLU A 222 -7.59 -6.90 -4.57
C GLU A 222 -9.02 -7.37 -4.28
N LEU A 223 -9.72 -7.91 -5.29
CA LEU A 223 -11.06 -8.46 -5.12
C LEU A 223 -11.08 -9.60 -4.10
N GLY A 224 -10.06 -10.47 -4.12
CA GLY A 224 -9.85 -11.54 -3.16
C GLY A 224 -9.71 -11.01 -1.74
N GLU A 225 -8.89 -9.98 -1.55
CA GLU A 225 -8.67 -9.34 -0.25
C GLU A 225 -9.98 -8.76 0.31
N ARG A 226 -10.73 -8.02 -0.51
CA ARG A 226 -12.01 -7.43 -0.11
C ARG A 226 -13.05 -8.48 0.25
N ARG A 227 -13.15 -9.55 -0.52
CA ARG A 227 -14.06 -10.66 -0.25
C ARG A 227 -13.69 -11.38 1.03
N ARG A 228 -12.40 -11.62 1.28
CA ARG A 228 -11.92 -12.21 2.53
C ARG A 228 -12.30 -11.36 3.74
N ASN A 229 -12.06 -10.04 3.68
CA ASN A 229 -12.38 -9.12 4.78
C ASN A 229 -13.89 -9.05 5.08
N ARG A 230 -14.74 -9.42 4.11
CA ARG A 230 -16.20 -9.54 4.26
C ARG A 230 -16.68 -10.94 4.71
N GLY A 231 -15.77 -11.88 4.94
CA GLY A 231 -16.10 -13.27 5.25
C GLY A 231 -16.58 -14.09 4.04
N GLU A 232 -16.41 -13.59 2.81
CA GLU A 232 -16.80 -14.27 1.57
C GLU A 232 -15.69 -15.23 1.10
N GLY A 233 -15.31 -16.18 1.96
CA GLY A 233 -14.13 -17.04 1.82
C GLY A 233 -14.04 -17.78 0.47
N ASP A 234 -15.13 -18.42 0.01
CA ASP A 234 -15.14 -19.14 -1.27
C ASP A 234 -14.83 -18.23 -2.46
N LYS A 235 -15.41 -17.04 -2.47
CA LYS A 235 -15.20 -16.07 -3.54
C LYS A 235 -13.80 -15.45 -3.49
N ALA A 236 -13.22 -15.34 -2.29
CA ALA A 236 -11.85 -14.87 -2.10
C ALA A 236 -10.85 -15.91 -2.64
N VAL A 237 -11.02 -17.18 -2.26
CA VAL A 237 -10.22 -18.30 -2.78
C VAL A 237 -10.29 -18.36 -4.30
N GLY A 238 -11.49 -18.26 -4.88
CA GLY A 238 -11.65 -18.27 -6.34
C GLY A 238 -10.90 -17.13 -7.04
N ALA A 239 -10.93 -15.92 -6.48
CA ALA A 239 -10.25 -14.76 -7.05
C ALA A 239 -8.71 -14.91 -6.97
N TYR A 240 -8.17 -15.31 -5.82
CA TYR A 240 -6.73 -15.54 -5.68
C TYR A 240 -6.22 -16.74 -6.49
N ALA A 241 -7.01 -17.81 -6.62
CA ALA A 241 -6.66 -18.97 -7.45
C ALA A 241 -6.56 -18.59 -8.95
N GLU A 242 -7.46 -17.74 -9.43
CA GLU A 242 -7.39 -17.23 -10.81
C GLU A 242 -6.20 -16.28 -10.99
N ALA A 243 -5.96 -15.36 -10.04
CA ALA A 243 -4.81 -14.45 -10.08
C ALA A 243 -3.46 -15.20 -10.12
N THR A 244 -3.29 -16.19 -9.24
CA THR A 244 -2.07 -17.00 -9.18
C THR A 244 -1.83 -17.80 -10.46
N ALA A 245 -2.89 -18.35 -11.08
CA ALA A 245 -2.78 -19.05 -12.35
C ALA A 245 -2.30 -18.14 -13.50
N LEU A 246 -2.86 -16.92 -13.60
CA LEU A 246 -2.47 -15.94 -14.61
C LEU A 246 -1.01 -15.50 -14.45
N LEU A 247 -0.61 -15.14 -13.23
CA LEU A 247 0.74 -14.68 -12.93
C LEU A 247 1.78 -15.80 -13.09
N ALA A 248 1.46 -17.03 -12.69
CA ALA A 248 2.34 -18.19 -12.89
C ALA A 248 2.58 -18.47 -14.38
N ALA A 249 1.53 -18.40 -15.20
CA ALA A 249 1.65 -18.56 -16.65
C ALA A 249 2.52 -17.45 -17.28
N ARG A 250 2.36 -16.20 -16.85
CA ARG A 250 3.20 -15.08 -17.32
C ARG A 250 4.66 -15.24 -16.91
N ALA A 251 4.92 -15.62 -15.66
CA ALA A 251 6.27 -15.87 -15.17
C ALA A 251 6.97 -16.95 -16.02
N GLU A 252 6.28 -18.04 -16.34
CA GLU A 252 6.83 -19.12 -17.16
C GLU A 252 7.08 -18.67 -18.61
N GLU A 253 6.16 -17.88 -19.17
CA GLU A 253 6.36 -17.29 -20.49
C GLU A 253 7.62 -16.41 -20.56
N LEU A 254 7.82 -15.55 -19.56
CA LEU A 254 8.99 -14.67 -19.46
C LEU A 254 10.29 -15.48 -19.35
N ARG A 255 10.31 -16.53 -18.51
CA ARG A 255 11.47 -17.42 -18.37
C ARG A 255 11.82 -18.17 -19.66
N ARG A 256 10.80 -18.55 -20.43
CA ARG A 256 10.94 -19.27 -21.71
C ARG A 256 11.39 -18.36 -22.86
N LYS A 257 10.73 -17.21 -23.04
CA LYS A 257 10.95 -16.32 -24.18
C LYS A 257 12.13 -15.37 -23.98
N ARG A 258 12.39 -14.98 -22.73
CA ARG A 258 13.45 -14.04 -22.33
C ARG A 258 13.54 -12.79 -23.23
N PRO A 259 12.43 -12.07 -23.47
CA PRO A 259 12.45 -10.83 -24.24
C PRO A 259 13.35 -9.77 -23.59
N PHE A 260 13.72 -8.71 -24.32
CA PHE A 260 14.47 -7.60 -23.72
C PHE A 260 13.75 -7.07 -22.46
N GLY A 261 14.46 -6.93 -21.34
CA GLY A 261 13.89 -6.47 -20.06
C GLY A 261 13.13 -7.53 -19.24
N TRP A 262 13.10 -8.80 -19.67
CA TRP A 262 12.33 -9.87 -19.01
C TRP A 262 12.64 -10.06 -17.53
N GLU A 263 13.83 -9.72 -17.07
CA GLU A 263 14.31 -9.98 -15.71
C GLU A 263 13.64 -9.02 -14.71
N THR A 264 13.53 -7.75 -15.09
CA THR A 264 12.81 -6.73 -14.34
C THR A 264 11.32 -7.06 -14.31
N GLU A 265 10.75 -7.43 -15.46
CA GLU A 265 9.33 -7.78 -15.55
C GLU A 265 9.02 -9.05 -14.73
N LEU A 266 9.85 -10.09 -14.85
CA LEU A 266 9.70 -11.32 -14.08
C LEU A 266 9.77 -11.05 -12.58
N THR A 267 10.66 -10.17 -12.13
CA THR A 267 10.75 -9.79 -10.71
C THR A 267 9.44 -9.15 -10.21
N GLY A 268 8.84 -8.25 -11.00
CA GLY A 268 7.54 -7.66 -10.67
C GLY A 268 6.40 -8.69 -10.66
N VAL A 269 6.37 -9.60 -11.63
CA VAL A 269 5.38 -10.67 -11.71
C VAL A 269 5.52 -11.66 -10.55
N GLU A 270 6.74 -12.03 -10.17
CA GLU A 270 7.02 -12.93 -9.04
C GLU A 270 6.66 -12.30 -7.69
N ASP A 271 6.83 -10.99 -7.53
CA ASP A 271 6.39 -10.28 -6.31
C ASP A 271 4.86 -10.27 -6.19
N LEU A 272 4.15 -9.94 -7.27
CA LEU A 272 2.67 -10.02 -7.32
C LEU A 272 2.17 -11.45 -7.10
N LEU A 273 2.85 -12.44 -7.68
CA LEU A 273 2.50 -13.85 -7.53
C LEU A 273 2.69 -14.32 -6.09
N SER A 274 3.75 -13.88 -5.42
CA SER A 274 4.02 -14.16 -4.00
C SER A 274 2.92 -13.57 -3.09
N GLU A 275 2.49 -12.34 -3.35
CA GLU A 275 1.38 -11.72 -2.61
C GLU A 275 0.06 -12.46 -2.87
N ALA A 276 -0.23 -12.84 -4.11
CA ALA A 276 -1.44 -13.59 -4.46
C ALA A 276 -1.47 -14.99 -3.81
N TYR A 277 -0.33 -15.70 -3.73
CA TYR A 277 -0.23 -16.96 -2.98
C TYR A 277 -0.41 -16.78 -1.48
N THR A 278 0.11 -15.68 -0.91
CA THR A 278 -0.12 -15.34 0.51
C THR A 278 -1.62 -15.16 0.78
N GLY A 279 -2.30 -14.37 -0.06
CA GLY A 279 -3.75 -14.18 0.01
C GLY A 279 -4.54 -15.48 -0.14
N LEU A 280 -4.15 -16.34 -1.09
CA LEU A 280 -4.77 -17.67 -1.27
C LEU A 280 -4.59 -18.56 -0.03
N THR A 281 -3.39 -18.56 0.55
CA THR A 281 -3.06 -19.32 1.76
C THR A 281 -3.94 -18.89 2.93
N GLU A 282 -4.03 -17.58 3.19
CA GLU A 282 -4.86 -17.01 4.26
C GLU A 282 -6.36 -17.30 4.03
N SER A 283 -6.85 -17.15 2.80
CA SER A 283 -8.25 -17.41 2.46
C SER A 283 -8.63 -18.90 2.55
N ALA A 284 -7.75 -19.80 2.13
CA ALA A 284 -7.95 -21.24 2.26
C ALA A 284 -7.90 -21.67 3.74
N ALA A 285 -6.98 -21.09 4.51
CA ALA A 285 -6.83 -21.39 5.94
C ALA A 285 -8.07 -20.96 6.74
N ALA A 286 -8.63 -19.77 6.44
CA ALA A 286 -9.85 -19.29 7.07
C ALA A 286 -11.07 -20.20 6.82
N LYS A 287 -11.02 -21.06 5.78
CA LYS A 287 -12.03 -22.08 5.50
C LYS A 287 -11.71 -23.45 6.11
N GLY A 288 -10.53 -23.63 6.71
CA GLY A 288 -10.04 -24.93 7.13
C GLY A 288 -9.62 -25.86 5.97
N ASP A 289 -9.40 -25.33 4.76
CA ASP A 289 -8.92 -26.14 3.62
C ASP A 289 -7.41 -26.33 3.71
N ARG A 290 -6.99 -27.25 4.58
CA ARG A 290 -5.58 -27.56 4.82
C ARG A 290 -4.80 -27.88 3.55
N ALA A 291 -5.36 -28.66 2.63
CA ALA A 291 -4.67 -29.09 1.42
C ALA A 291 -4.37 -27.90 0.50
N GLN A 292 -5.34 -27.00 0.33
CA GLN A 292 -5.13 -25.80 -0.49
C GLN A 292 -4.20 -24.80 0.21
N THR A 293 -4.31 -24.62 1.52
CA THR A 293 -3.41 -23.76 2.31
C THR A 293 -1.96 -24.19 2.15
N VAL A 294 -1.65 -25.48 2.36
CA VAL A 294 -0.27 -25.99 2.25
C VAL A 294 0.25 -25.83 0.82
N LYS A 295 -0.55 -26.22 -0.18
CA LYS A 295 -0.14 -26.12 -1.59
C LYS A 295 0.15 -24.67 -2.00
N ALA A 296 -0.69 -23.71 -1.57
CA ALA A 296 -0.48 -22.30 -1.87
C ALA A 296 0.75 -21.74 -1.14
N ALA A 297 0.95 -22.11 0.13
CA ALA A 297 2.11 -21.72 0.91
C ALA A 297 3.42 -22.24 0.27
N GLU A 298 3.47 -23.52 -0.11
CA GLU A 298 4.64 -24.10 -0.80
C GLU A 298 4.97 -23.36 -2.10
N ALA A 299 3.94 -23.06 -2.91
CA ALA A 299 4.12 -22.34 -4.16
C ALA A 299 4.60 -20.89 -3.95
N GLY A 300 4.06 -20.18 -2.96
CA GLY A 300 4.49 -18.82 -2.60
C GLY A 300 5.92 -18.79 -2.05
N VAL A 301 6.25 -19.74 -1.17
CA VAL A 301 7.59 -19.87 -0.56
C VAL A 301 8.65 -20.21 -1.61
N ALA A 302 8.32 -21.02 -2.61
CA ALA A 302 9.21 -21.34 -3.72
C ALA A 302 9.60 -20.11 -4.56
N LEU A 303 8.83 -19.02 -4.54
CA LEU A 303 9.19 -17.79 -5.24
C LEU A 303 10.29 -17.03 -4.53
N PHE A 304 10.33 -17.08 -3.19
CA PHE A 304 11.48 -16.55 -2.46
C PHE A 304 12.76 -17.34 -2.75
N ALA A 305 12.66 -18.62 -3.13
CA ALA A 305 13.80 -19.40 -3.62
C ALA A 305 14.26 -19.01 -5.04
N GLY A 306 13.37 -18.42 -5.84
CA GLY A 306 13.56 -18.11 -7.26
C GLY A 306 13.84 -16.63 -7.56
N GLN A 307 13.56 -15.70 -6.64
CA GLN A 307 13.81 -14.28 -6.86
C GLN A 307 15.30 -14.03 -7.08
N LYS A 308 15.57 -13.45 -8.25
CA LYS A 308 16.82 -13.52 -9.00
C LYS A 308 17.94 -12.68 -8.40
N PHE A 309 18.49 -13.09 -7.26
CA PHE A 309 19.74 -12.53 -6.74
C PHE A 309 20.49 -13.46 -5.77
N ALA A 310 20.18 -14.75 -5.82
CA ALA A 310 21.08 -15.80 -5.37
C ALA A 310 21.17 -16.85 -6.48
N ALA A 311 22.21 -17.68 -6.47
CA ALA A 311 22.40 -18.69 -7.50
C ALA A 311 21.13 -19.56 -7.64
N PRO A 312 20.72 -19.96 -8.85
CA PRO A 312 19.58 -20.86 -9.05
C PRO A 312 19.69 -22.10 -8.14
N GLY A 313 18.65 -22.40 -7.36
CA GLY A 313 18.62 -23.52 -6.41
C GLY A 313 19.01 -23.19 -4.97
N SER A 314 19.26 -21.92 -4.64
CA SER A 314 19.74 -21.53 -3.30
C SER A 314 18.65 -21.29 -2.25
N GLY A 315 17.38 -21.15 -2.61
CA GLY A 315 16.30 -21.07 -1.61
C GLY A 315 16.30 -19.80 -0.76
N ILE A 316 15.32 -19.67 0.14
CA ILE A 316 15.32 -18.66 1.23
C ILE A 316 16.61 -18.77 2.07
N ALA A 317 17.07 -20.00 2.33
CA ALA A 317 18.27 -20.28 3.10
C ALA A 317 19.55 -19.69 2.47
N GLY A 318 19.69 -19.76 1.15
CA GLY A 318 20.83 -19.20 0.44
C GLY A 318 20.81 -17.68 0.34
N GLN A 319 19.62 -17.06 0.29
CA GLN A 319 19.49 -15.61 0.37
C GLN A 319 19.90 -15.06 1.74
N ILE A 320 19.46 -15.72 2.81
CA ILE A 320 19.88 -15.41 4.20
C ILE A 320 21.40 -15.59 4.36
N ALA A 321 21.96 -16.70 3.88
CA ALA A 321 23.39 -16.95 3.97
C ALA A 321 24.25 -15.88 3.25
N SER A 322 23.70 -15.22 2.23
CA SER A 322 24.37 -14.14 1.51
C SER A 322 24.32 -12.76 2.19
N ARG A 323 23.68 -12.63 3.36
CA ARG A 323 23.48 -11.37 4.11
C ARG A 323 22.86 -10.24 3.28
N ARG A 324 21.92 -10.61 2.42
CA ARG A 324 21.44 -9.74 1.35
C ARG A 324 20.29 -8.82 1.75
N PHE A 325 19.63 -9.08 2.87
CA PHE A 325 18.51 -8.28 3.36
C PHE A 325 18.96 -7.05 4.16
N SER A 326 20.24 -6.98 4.56
CA SER A 326 20.80 -5.78 5.20
C SER A 326 20.72 -4.56 4.26
N GLY A 327 19.89 -3.57 4.63
CA GLY A 327 19.68 -2.34 3.86
C GLY A 327 18.74 -2.47 2.64
N ASP A 328 18.16 -3.64 2.38
CA ASP A 328 17.20 -3.85 1.29
C ASP A 328 15.79 -3.39 1.72
N ALA A 329 15.20 -2.46 0.96
CA ALA A 329 13.85 -1.97 1.20
C ALA A 329 12.77 -3.07 1.10
N THR A 330 13.05 -4.15 0.36
CA THR A 330 12.15 -5.29 0.16
C THR A 330 12.19 -6.33 1.28
N ALA A 331 13.17 -6.25 2.19
CA ALA A 331 13.31 -7.17 3.32
C ALA A 331 12.07 -7.15 4.24
N ARG A 332 11.50 -5.97 4.51
CA ARG A 332 10.33 -5.85 5.39
C ARG A 332 9.05 -6.42 4.75
N PRO A 333 8.69 -6.08 3.50
CA PRO A 333 7.58 -6.74 2.81
C PRO A 333 7.73 -8.26 2.73
N ALA A 334 8.95 -8.75 2.42
CA ALA A 334 9.24 -10.18 2.35
C ALA A 334 8.99 -10.88 3.70
N ALA A 335 9.57 -10.37 4.78
CA ALA A 335 9.37 -10.89 6.13
C ALA A 335 7.88 -10.89 6.53
N LYS A 336 7.15 -9.83 6.18
CA LYS A 336 5.71 -9.73 6.47
C LYS A 336 4.87 -10.76 5.71
N ARG A 337 5.25 -11.12 4.48
CA ARG A 337 4.59 -12.20 3.73
C ARG A 337 4.86 -13.57 4.35
N LEU A 338 6.09 -13.82 4.81
CA LEU A 338 6.43 -15.05 5.53
C LEU A 338 5.62 -15.17 6.83
N GLU A 339 5.56 -14.09 7.62
CA GLU A 339 4.73 -14.01 8.84
C GLU A 339 3.26 -14.38 8.54
N ARG A 340 2.64 -13.71 7.56
CA ARG A 340 1.24 -13.94 7.19
C ARG A 340 0.97 -15.37 6.72
N THR A 341 1.90 -15.92 5.93
CA THR A 341 1.82 -17.31 5.46
C THR A 341 1.94 -18.29 6.63
N ALA A 342 2.85 -18.04 7.57
CA ALA A 342 3.06 -18.86 8.76
C ALA A 342 1.83 -18.81 9.70
N ASP A 343 1.27 -17.63 9.93
CA ASP A 343 0.04 -17.44 10.71
C ASP A 343 -1.12 -18.27 10.13
N ALA A 344 -1.28 -18.26 8.79
CA ALA A 344 -2.29 -19.04 8.11
C ALA A 344 -2.05 -20.56 8.21
N LEU A 345 -0.79 -21.01 8.20
CA LEU A 345 -0.44 -22.42 8.41
C LEU A 345 -0.76 -22.89 9.83
N LEU A 346 -0.62 -22.04 10.85
CA LEU A 346 -1.02 -22.38 12.22
C LEU A 346 -2.53 -22.63 12.35
N VAL A 347 -3.37 -21.95 11.56
CA VAL A 347 -4.83 -22.16 11.56
C VAL A 347 -5.23 -23.55 11.08
N VAL A 348 -4.40 -24.22 10.28
CA VAL A 348 -4.65 -25.56 9.72
C VAL A 348 -3.74 -26.63 10.31
N ASP A 349 -3.22 -26.39 11.52
CA ASP A 349 -2.36 -27.30 12.28
C ASP A 349 -1.03 -27.68 11.58
N GLU A 350 -0.48 -26.78 10.76
CA GLU A 350 0.80 -26.96 10.05
C GLU A 350 1.97 -26.29 10.78
N ALA A 351 2.05 -26.50 12.09
CA ALA A 351 3.01 -25.84 12.97
C ALA A 351 4.48 -26.04 12.56
N GLY A 352 4.83 -27.23 12.07
CA GLY A 352 6.19 -27.50 11.60
C GLY A 352 6.57 -26.73 10.34
N PHE A 353 5.61 -26.41 9.46
CA PHE A 353 5.87 -25.56 8.31
C PHE A 353 5.91 -24.08 8.73
N ALA A 354 4.97 -23.64 9.57
CA ALA A 354 4.97 -22.30 10.13
C ALA A 354 6.30 -21.96 10.84
N ALA A 355 6.84 -22.89 11.64
CA ALA A 355 8.12 -22.73 12.32
C ALA A 355 9.28 -22.43 11.34
N ARG A 356 9.36 -23.15 10.20
CA ARG A 356 10.40 -22.88 9.19
C ARG A 356 10.27 -21.48 8.58
N LEU A 357 9.04 -20.96 8.44
CA LEU A 357 8.81 -19.62 7.89
C LEU A 357 9.13 -18.52 8.91
N TYR A 358 8.78 -18.70 10.19
CA TYR A 358 9.19 -17.76 11.24
C TYR A 358 10.71 -17.75 11.47
N GLU A 359 11.39 -18.88 11.31
CA GLU A 359 12.85 -18.94 11.35
C GLU A 359 13.46 -18.14 10.20
N ALA A 360 12.90 -18.24 8.99
CA ALA A 360 13.29 -17.40 7.86
C ALA A 360 13.02 -15.91 8.12
N GLU A 361 11.86 -15.55 8.67
CA GLU A 361 11.51 -14.19 9.08
C GLU A 361 12.54 -13.63 10.09
N ALA A 362 12.85 -14.39 11.14
CA ALA A 362 13.81 -14.00 12.15
C ALA A 362 15.21 -13.78 11.56
N ASN A 363 15.64 -14.65 10.65
CA ASN A 363 16.91 -14.51 9.96
C ASN A 363 17.00 -13.24 9.10
N ILE A 364 15.90 -12.85 8.42
CA ILE A 364 15.84 -11.58 7.67
C ILE A 364 16.05 -10.39 8.62
N PHE A 365 15.39 -10.39 9.78
CA PHE A 365 15.54 -9.29 10.74
C PHE A 365 16.86 -9.30 11.49
N ALA A 366 17.53 -10.44 11.64
CA ALA A 366 18.84 -10.54 12.29
C ALA A 366 19.94 -9.77 11.53
N GLU A 367 19.73 -9.48 10.25
CA GLU A 367 20.65 -8.70 9.42
C GLU A 367 20.55 -7.17 9.60
N ASP A 368 19.51 -6.69 10.31
CA ASP A 368 19.24 -5.26 10.54
C ASP A 368 19.15 -4.94 12.04
N PRO A 369 20.22 -4.41 12.66
CA PRO A 369 20.24 -4.04 14.07
C PRO A 369 19.20 -2.98 14.46
N SER A 370 18.61 -2.26 13.51
CA SER A 370 17.54 -1.29 13.80
C SER A 370 16.18 -1.95 14.05
N ARG A 371 16.05 -3.26 13.81
CA ARG A 371 14.79 -4.03 13.85
C ARG A 371 14.73 -5.06 14.97
N VAL A 372 15.41 -4.80 16.08
CA VAL A 372 15.43 -5.65 17.29
C VAL A 372 14.03 -6.06 17.79
N ALA A 373 13.02 -5.19 17.66
CA ALA A 373 11.65 -5.49 18.05
C ALA A 373 10.98 -6.50 17.10
N ASP A 374 11.15 -6.32 15.79
CA ASP A 374 10.67 -7.27 14.79
C ASP A 374 11.35 -8.64 14.95
N LEU A 375 12.67 -8.64 15.21
CA LEU A 375 13.43 -9.85 15.50
C LEU A 375 12.93 -10.57 16.76
N GLY A 376 12.67 -9.83 17.85
CA GLY A 376 12.12 -10.39 19.08
C GLY A 376 10.73 -11.01 18.88
N ARG A 377 9.86 -10.35 18.08
CA ARG A 377 8.54 -10.88 17.72
C ARG A 377 8.65 -12.15 16.86
N ALA A 378 9.51 -12.16 15.84
CA ALA A 378 9.71 -13.32 14.97
C ALA A 378 10.19 -14.55 15.78
N TYR A 379 11.14 -14.38 16.69
CA TYR A 379 11.57 -15.46 17.58
C TYR A 379 10.49 -15.93 18.57
N THR A 380 9.64 -15.02 19.06
CA THR A 380 8.51 -15.38 19.93
C THR A 380 7.48 -16.23 19.16
N ARG A 381 7.17 -15.87 17.91
CA ARG A 381 6.29 -16.68 17.03
C ARG A 381 6.92 -18.03 16.68
N LEU A 382 8.22 -18.06 16.39
CA LEU A 382 8.97 -19.31 16.17
C LEU A 382 8.85 -20.24 17.39
N ALA A 383 9.00 -19.71 18.60
CA ALA A 383 8.83 -20.48 19.83
C ALA A 383 7.42 -21.06 19.96
N SER A 384 6.39 -20.24 19.69
CA SER A 384 4.99 -20.67 19.71
C SER A 384 4.75 -21.82 18.72
N ALA A 385 5.24 -21.70 17.48
CA ALA A 385 5.11 -22.73 16.46
C ALA A 385 5.85 -24.03 16.83
N ARG A 386 7.09 -23.94 17.34
CA ARG A 386 7.85 -25.12 17.81
C ARG A 386 7.16 -25.80 19.00
N ARG A 387 6.60 -25.02 19.94
CA ARG A 387 5.80 -25.55 21.05
C ARG A 387 4.56 -26.30 20.55
N MET A 388 3.83 -25.74 19.58
CA MET A 388 2.66 -26.39 18.97
C MET A 388 3.05 -27.67 18.20
N GLN A 389 4.26 -27.73 17.63
CA GLN A 389 4.82 -28.93 17.01
C GLN A 389 5.24 -30.00 18.05
N GLY A 390 5.33 -29.64 19.34
CA GLY A 390 5.84 -30.50 20.41
C GLY A 390 7.35 -30.42 20.63
N ASP A 391 8.06 -29.54 19.92
CA ASP A 391 9.49 -29.27 20.11
C ASP A 391 9.70 -28.24 21.23
N LEU A 392 9.57 -28.70 22.47
CA LEU A 392 9.74 -27.82 23.65
C LEU A 392 11.18 -27.33 23.83
N ALA A 393 12.17 -28.12 23.40
CA ALA A 393 13.58 -27.73 23.49
C ALA A 393 13.89 -26.59 22.51
N GLY A 394 13.54 -26.75 21.24
CA GLY A 394 13.70 -25.71 20.23
C GLY A 394 12.82 -24.48 20.48
N ALA A 395 11.66 -24.63 21.12
CA ALA A 395 10.85 -23.50 21.59
C ALA A 395 11.57 -22.70 22.68
N GLY A 396 12.21 -23.38 23.64
CA GLY A 396 13.03 -22.76 24.68
C GLY A 396 14.22 -21.97 24.10
N GLU A 397 14.92 -22.53 23.11
CA GLU A 397 16.00 -21.84 22.41
C GLU A 397 15.52 -20.56 21.71
N ALA A 398 14.40 -20.63 21.00
CA ALA A 398 13.82 -19.48 20.30
C ALA A 398 13.41 -18.37 21.27
N VAL A 399 12.82 -18.72 22.42
CA VAL A 399 12.50 -17.78 23.49
C VAL A 399 13.75 -17.08 24.05
N GLU A 400 14.86 -17.80 24.22
CA GLU A 400 16.10 -17.20 24.70
C GLU A 400 16.71 -16.25 23.66
N LEU A 401 16.60 -16.57 22.37
CA LEU A 401 16.97 -15.66 21.28
C LEU A 401 16.08 -14.40 21.25
N ALA A 402 14.76 -14.54 21.44
CA ALA A 402 13.84 -13.41 21.57
C ALA A 402 14.23 -12.49 22.73
N GLY A 403 14.52 -13.08 23.90
CA GLY A 403 14.96 -12.34 25.08
C GLY A 403 16.25 -11.55 24.84
N LYS A 404 17.24 -12.16 24.19
CA LYS A 404 18.50 -11.48 23.81
C LYS A 404 18.27 -10.32 22.84
N ALA A 405 17.43 -10.51 21.82
CA ALA A 405 17.10 -9.46 20.86
C ALA A 405 16.45 -8.25 21.53
N LEU A 406 15.45 -8.50 22.38
CA LEU A 406 14.74 -7.44 23.11
C LEU A 406 15.63 -6.77 24.17
N ALA A 407 16.58 -7.48 24.77
CA ALA A 407 17.55 -6.90 25.70
C ALA A 407 18.61 -6.05 24.97
N TYR A 408 19.10 -6.48 23.80
CA TYR A 408 20.10 -5.75 23.03
C TYR A 408 19.57 -4.40 22.51
N GLY A 409 18.28 -4.35 22.15
CA GLY A 409 17.57 -3.12 21.78
C GLY A 409 17.52 -2.04 22.86
N VAL A 410 17.72 -2.43 24.13
CA VAL A 410 17.83 -1.50 25.27
C VAL A 410 19.27 -0.99 25.47
N SER A 411 20.29 -1.75 25.00
CA SER A 411 21.71 -1.42 25.17
C SER A 411 22.39 -0.76 23.96
N GLY A 412 21.84 -0.91 22.76
CA GLY A 412 22.45 -0.41 21.52
C GLY A 412 22.12 1.07 21.23
N GLU A 413 23.06 1.95 21.56
CA GLU A 413 23.34 3.32 21.02
C GLU A 413 22.23 4.34 20.66
N ARG A 414 20.94 4.07 20.85
CA ARG A 414 19.92 5.13 20.93
C ARG A 414 19.45 5.30 22.37
N ARG A 415 20.09 6.26 23.06
CA ARG A 415 19.78 6.77 24.41
C ARG A 415 18.34 7.29 24.62
N SER A 416 17.38 6.98 23.76
CA SER A 416 16.00 7.47 23.81
C SER A 416 14.93 6.39 23.90
N VAL A 417 15.29 5.10 23.87
CA VAL A 417 14.32 4.00 23.97
C VAL A 417 14.27 3.53 25.43
N GLY A 418 13.29 4.01 26.19
CA GLY A 418 13.12 3.66 27.60
C GLY A 418 12.74 2.19 27.79
N PRO A 419 12.87 1.64 29.01
CA PRO A 419 12.45 0.26 29.32
C PRO A 419 10.97 -0.03 29.04
N SER A 420 10.14 1.00 28.83
CA SER A 420 8.72 0.94 28.46
C SER A 420 8.45 0.73 26.96
N SER A 421 9.43 0.87 26.07
CA SER A 421 9.18 0.86 24.62
C SER A 421 8.90 -0.52 24.01
N PHE A 422 9.02 -1.59 24.79
CA PHE A 422 8.78 -2.98 24.36
C PHE A 422 7.94 -3.78 25.37
N SER A 423 7.05 -3.12 26.13
CA SER A 423 6.24 -3.77 27.15
C SER A 423 5.40 -4.92 26.59
N SER A 424 4.83 -4.72 25.40
CA SER A 424 3.95 -5.67 24.72
C SER A 424 4.71 -6.90 24.22
N GLU A 425 5.88 -6.71 23.61
CA GLU A 425 6.75 -7.78 23.15
C GLU A 425 7.31 -8.59 24.32
N ARG A 426 7.69 -7.91 25.41
CA ARG A 426 8.16 -8.58 26.63
C ARG A 426 7.04 -9.37 27.31
N ALA A 427 5.83 -8.83 27.35
CA ALA A 427 4.68 -9.55 27.88
C ALA A 427 4.33 -10.78 27.01
N ALA A 428 4.40 -10.67 25.69
CA ALA A 428 4.21 -11.79 24.77
C ALA A 428 5.30 -12.87 24.94
N LEU A 429 6.56 -12.46 25.12
CA LEU A 429 7.66 -13.38 25.42
C LEU A 429 7.45 -14.11 26.75
N LEU A 430 7.02 -13.40 27.79
CA LEU A 430 6.72 -13.99 29.10
C LEU A 430 5.53 -14.96 29.03
N LEU A 431 4.51 -14.65 28.22
CA LEU A 431 3.39 -15.55 27.94
C LEU A 431 3.88 -16.87 27.33
N GLU A 432 4.72 -16.82 26.29
CA GLU A 432 5.27 -18.03 25.68
C GLU A 432 6.22 -18.78 26.63
N LYS A 433 7.06 -18.08 27.40
CA LYS A 433 7.88 -18.68 28.48
C LYS A 433 7.01 -19.45 29.47
N ALA A 434 5.89 -18.86 29.90
CA ALA A 434 4.97 -19.50 30.83
C ALA A 434 4.32 -20.76 30.23
N GLN A 435 3.91 -20.72 28.95
CA GLN A 435 3.33 -21.88 28.28
C GLN A 435 4.34 -23.02 28.12
N ILE A 436 5.60 -22.73 27.80
CA ILE A 436 6.68 -23.72 27.73
C ILE A 436 6.96 -24.32 29.11
N SER A 437 7.11 -23.47 30.13
CA SER A 437 7.35 -23.87 31.53
C SER A 437 6.20 -24.76 32.05
N ALA A 438 4.95 -24.40 31.78
CA ALA A 438 3.78 -25.21 32.12
C ALA A 438 3.78 -26.57 31.40
N ALA A 439 4.15 -26.61 30.12
CA ALA A 439 4.27 -27.86 29.35
C ALA A 439 5.40 -28.77 29.88
N GLN A 440 6.43 -28.18 30.48
CA GLN A 440 7.52 -28.89 31.15
C GLN A 440 7.16 -29.31 32.60
N GLY A 441 5.99 -28.92 33.11
CA GLY A 441 5.51 -29.24 34.45
C GLY A 441 5.84 -28.21 35.53
N ASP A 442 6.53 -27.12 35.21
CA ASP A 442 6.83 -26.02 36.14
C ASP A 442 5.68 -25.00 36.20
N ARG A 443 4.60 -25.39 36.90
CA ARG A 443 3.40 -24.53 37.01
C ARG A 443 3.66 -23.25 37.82
N ASP A 444 4.46 -23.33 38.88
CA ASP A 444 4.75 -22.17 39.73
C ASP A 444 5.64 -21.14 39.02
N GLY A 445 6.61 -21.60 38.24
CA GLY A 445 7.39 -20.75 37.33
C GLY A 445 6.50 -20.07 36.29
N ALA A 446 5.62 -20.84 35.64
CA ALA A 446 4.68 -20.31 34.66
C ALA A 446 3.77 -19.22 35.25
N CYS A 447 3.22 -19.41 36.46
CA CYS A 447 2.36 -18.42 37.10
C CYS A 447 3.08 -17.12 37.43
N ARG A 448 4.33 -17.19 37.92
CA ARG A 448 5.15 -15.99 38.17
C ARG A 448 5.41 -15.19 36.88
N MET A 449 5.67 -15.88 35.78
CA MET A 449 5.88 -15.23 34.47
C MET A 449 4.60 -14.55 33.96
N LEU A 450 3.42 -15.15 34.20
CA LEU A 450 2.13 -14.55 33.84
C LEU A 450 1.78 -13.33 34.72
N ASP A 451 2.15 -13.37 36.01
CA ASP A 451 2.06 -12.20 36.90
C ASP A 451 2.94 -11.05 36.39
N GLU A 452 4.19 -11.34 36.03
CA GLU A 452 5.10 -10.35 35.45
C GLU A 452 4.57 -9.79 34.12
N ALA A 453 4.07 -10.65 33.23
CA ALA A 453 3.47 -10.24 31.96
C ALA A 453 2.26 -9.30 32.17
N THR A 454 1.44 -9.57 33.19
CA THR A 454 0.30 -8.71 33.55
C THR A 454 0.78 -7.35 34.05
N GLY A 455 1.84 -7.31 34.86
CA GLY A 455 2.44 -6.07 35.35
C GLY A 455 3.03 -5.18 34.25
N LEU A 456 3.44 -5.77 33.12
CA LEU A 456 3.92 -5.03 31.94
C LEU A 456 2.79 -4.42 31.10
N LEU A 457 1.53 -4.86 31.31
CA LEU A 457 0.36 -4.41 30.54
C LEU A 457 -0.64 -3.62 31.42
N PRO A 458 -0.26 -2.47 32.01
CA PRO A 458 -1.11 -1.76 32.98
C PRO A 458 -2.37 -1.14 32.35
N ARG A 459 -2.43 -1.00 31.02
CA ARG A 459 -3.60 -0.47 30.27
C ARG A 459 -3.82 -1.23 28.96
N PRO A 460 -4.30 -2.48 29.01
CA PRO A 460 -4.40 -3.34 27.82
C PRO A 460 -5.46 -2.87 26.81
N ASN A 461 -6.24 -1.84 27.12
CA ASN A 461 -7.27 -1.29 26.23
C ASN A 461 -6.78 -0.15 25.33
N ASP A 462 -5.57 0.37 25.55
CA ASP A 462 -5.06 1.52 24.81
C ASP A 462 -4.54 1.10 23.42
N TRP A 463 -4.11 -0.16 23.25
CA TRP A 463 -3.57 -0.70 21.98
C TRP A 463 -4.12 -2.10 21.64
N PRO A 464 -4.45 -2.39 20.36
CA PRO A 464 -4.98 -3.70 19.96
C PRO A 464 -4.06 -4.89 20.26
N GLU A 465 -2.74 -4.70 20.20
CA GLU A 465 -1.76 -5.76 20.47
C GLU A 465 -1.70 -6.11 21.96
N ASP A 466 -1.67 -5.10 22.83
CA ASP A 466 -1.73 -5.26 24.29
C ASP A 466 -2.98 -6.02 24.72
N LYS A 467 -4.11 -5.72 24.08
CA LYS A 467 -5.37 -6.42 24.31
C LYS A 467 -5.26 -7.92 24.00
N LYS A 468 -4.66 -8.28 22.85
CA LYS A 468 -4.48 -9.67 22.46
C LYS A 468 -3.56 -10.41 23.43
N VAL A 469 -2.43 -9.80 23.79
CA VAL A 469 -1.47 -10.40 24.73
C VAL A 469 -2.12 -10.56 26.11
N ALA A 470 -2.82 -9.53 26.61
CA ALA A 470 -3.52 -9.61 27.89
C ALA A 470 -4.60 -10.70 27.92
N GLN A 471 -5.36 -10.86 26.83
CA GLN A 471 -6.32 -11.95 26.67
C GLN A 471 -5.63 -13.32 26.71
N GLY A 472 -4.50 -13.46 26.02
CA GLY A 472 -3.68 -14.67 26.05
C GLY A 472 -3.16 -15.00 27.46
N VAL A 473 -2.61 -14.00 28.16
CA VAL A 473 -2.14 -14.12 29.55
C VAL A 473 -3.29 -14.57 30.47
N ALA A 474 -4.45 -13.94 30.38
CA ALA A 474 -5.62 -14.31 31.19
C ALA A 474 -6.09 -15.75 30.90
N ALA A 475 -6.14 -16.15 29.62
CA ALA A 475 -6.57 -17.48 29.22
C ALA A 475 -5.60 -18.58 29.72
N VAL A 476 -4.29 -18.38 29.54
CA VAL A 476 -3.29 -19.35 30.02
C VAL A 476 -3.29 -19.42 31.54
N ARG A 477 -3.36 -18.27 32.22
CA ARG A 477 -3.43 -18.21 33.69
C ARG A 477 -4.60 -19.03 34.22
N ALA A 478 -5.79 -18.88 33.64
CA ALA A 478 -6.98 -19.63 34.05
C ALA A 478 -6.82 -21.16 33.92
N SER A 479 -5.96 -21.61 32.99
CA SER A 479 -5.69 -23.05 32.76
C SER A 479 -4.52 -23.61 33.58
N VAL A 480 -3.54 -22.79 33.93
CA VAL A 480 -2.27 -23.22 34.54
C VAL A 480 -2.22 -22.93 36.04
N CYS A 481 -2.75 -21.79 36.46
CA CYS A 481 -2.63 -21.31 37.83
C CYS A 481 -3.86 -21.69 38.64
N PRO A 482 -3.69 -22.29 39.84
CA PRO A 482 -4.80 -22.56 40.72
C PRO A 482 -5.51 -21.26 41.08
N THR A 483 -6.84 -21.25 41.03
CA THR A 483 -7.65 -20.17 41.60
C THR A 483 -7.41 -20.16 43.11
N SER A 484 -6.70 -19.14 43.58
CA SER A 484 -6.57 -18.84 45.01
C SER A 484 -7.92 -18.48 45.63
#